data_AF-A0A941GEG1-F1
#
_entry.id   AF-A0A941GEG1-F1
#
_cell.length_a   1.000
_cell.length_b   1.000
_cell.length_c   1.000
_cell.angle_alpha   90.00
_cell.angle_beta   90.00
_cell.angle_gamma   90.00
#
_symmetry.space_group_name_H-M   'P 1'
#
loop_
_entity.id
_entity.type
_entity.pdbx_description
1 polymer ?
#
loop_
_entity_poly.entity_id
_entity_poly.type
_entity_poly.pdbx_seq_one_letter_code
_entity_poly.pdbx_strand_id
1 'polypeptide(L)'
;MTEVADEVLDAPAALAEFNPVQKGLAELRHELAGVQFDVTTTAGDKAARAARAKCVTIRTSAKKVYEGWNAPMLEKQRAMRALVTTITAEVEKIELPIDAQIKAEEQRRAEIKAAKEAAELARQQAIQERLDHIRDFATSAAGLSSAKIAAMRETLAEFPLTTELYEHRAGEAMQLHAEVVAKLDQMHAAALAQEQEAARLAAERAELERQRQEQEAAAQRQREAEAAQLAKERAELEEQQRQLQAARDEENARQEAARAEQARKDAEAAAALKRQQDEIDRQRREFEAQQEAARRAEQEKEEAAAREQQEKEAAARAEAERAERARQEEAARRERENFEKVGPGATAIAHAVAESFDVDVQVAVAWLKEFDAASVEQITE
;
A
#
# COMPACT_ATOMS: atom_id res chain seq x y z
N MET A 1 111.32 -24.18 -56.34
CA MET A 1 112.56 -24.95 -56.50
C MET A 1 112.68 -25.89 -55.33
N THR A 2 112.44 -27.17 -55.55
CA THR A 2 113.25 -28.29 -55.03
C THR A 2 112.68 -29.54 -55.69
N GLU A 3 113.50 -30.14 -56.54
CA GLU A 3 113.27 -31.40 -57.23
C GLU A 3 112.81 -32.47 -56.23
N VAL A 4 111.63 -33.05 -56.44
CA VAL A 4 111.27 -34.31 -55.79
C VAL A 4 111.91 -35.38 -56.67
N ALA A 5 113.10 -35.83 -56.26
CA ALA A 5 113.70 -37.02 -56.79
C ALA A 5 112.71 -38.17 -56.61
N ASP A 6 112.16 -38.65 -57.71
CA ASP A 6 111.30 -39.83 -57.77
C ASP A 6 112.22 -41.05 -57.62
N GLU A 7 112.63 -41.30 -56.37
CA GLU A 7 113.41 -42.46 -55.99
C GLU A 7 112.44 -43.64 -55.98
N VAL A 8 112.39 -44.35 -57.11
CA VAL A 8 111.72 -45.64 -57.26
C VAL A 8 112.16 -46.52 -56.10
N LEU A 9 111.25 -46.75 -55.15
CA LEU A 9 111.44 -47.68 -54.04
C LEU A 9 111.71 -49.07 -54.63
N ASP A 10 112.98 -49.42 -54.77
CA ASP A 10 113.41 -50.80 -54.94
C ASP A 10 112.63 -51.65 -53.93
N ALA A 11 112.05 -52.77 -54.39
CA ALA A 11 111.37 -53.69 -53.51
C ALA A 11 112.27 -53.93 -52.28
N PRO A 12 111.81 -53.62 -51.05
CA PRO A 12 112.72 -53.46 -49.92
C PRO A 12 113.53 -54.73 -49.76
N ALA A 13 114.84 -54.61 -49.64
CA ALA A 13 115.79 -55.74 -49.57
C ALA A 13 115.36 -56.83 -48.55
N ALA A 14 114.53 -56.49 -47.58
CA ALA A 14 113.96 -57.42 -46.59
C ALA A 14 112.83 -58.34 -47.11
N LEU A 15 112.11 -58.03 -48.20
CA LEU A 15 111.24 -59.03 -48.85
C LEU A 15 112.06 -60.17 -49.45
N ALA A 16 113.33 -59.92 -49.79
CA ALA A 16 114.23 -60.98 -50.23
C ALA A 16 114.58 -61.97 -49.10
N GLU A 17 114.48 -61.58 -47.82
CA GLU A 17 114.66 -62.51 -46.68
C GLU A 17 113.54 -63.56 -46.60
N PHE A 18 112.38 -63.32 -47.23
CA PHE A 18 111.33 -64.32 -47.39
C PHE A 18 111.61 -65.30 -48.54
N ASN A 19 112.52 -65.01 -49.47
CA ASN A 19 112.80 -65.86 -50.62
C ASN A 19 113.21 -67.30 -50.22
N PRO A 20 114.08 -67.53 -49.22
CA PRO A 20 114.41 -68.89 -48.75
C PRO A 20 113.21 -69.62 -48.16
N VAL A 21 112.31 -68.90 -47.46
CA VAL A 21 111.09 -69.48 -46.87
C VAL A 21 110.08 -69.83 -47.96
N GLN A 22 109.92 -68.98 -48.98
CA GLN A 22 109.08 -69.24 -50.14
C GLN A 22 109.58 -70.42 -50.95
N LYS A 23 110.90 -70.50 -51.18
CA LYS A 23 111.54 -71.64 -51.83
C LYS A 23 111.34 -72.93 -51.03
N GLY A 24 111.60 -72.90 -49.71
CA GLY A 24 111.39 -74.05 -48.84
C GLY A 24 109.93 -74.50 -48.75
N LEU A 25 108.97 -73.57 -48.83
CA LEU A 25 107.54 -73.89 -48.94
C LEU A 25 107.20 -74.58 -50.27
N ALA A 26 107.78 -74.13 -51.38
CA ALA A 26 107.58 -74.76 -52.69
C ALA A 26 108.17 -76.18 -52.73
N GLU A 27 109.38 -76.36 -52.19
CA GLU A 27 110.01 -77.68 -52.04
C GLU A 27 109.19 -78.61 -51.14
N LEU A 28 108.74 -78.12 -49.98
CA LEU A 28 107.88 -78.88 -49.07
C LEU A 28 106.57 -79.31 -49.73
N ARG A 29 105.95 -78.43 -50.53
CA ARG A 29 104.75 -78.78 -51.31
C ARG A 29 105.04 -79.87 -52.33
N HIS A 30 106.16 -79.79 -53.03
CA HIS A 30 106.55 -80.81 -54.01
C HIS A 30 106.86 -82.16 -53.33
N GLU A 31 107.62 -82.16 -52.23
CA GLU A 31 108.04 -83.38 -51.52
C GLU A 31 106.88 -84.10 -50.82
N LEU A 32 105.90 -83.36 -50.28
CA LEU A 32 104.81 -83.92 -49.48
C LEU A 32 103.47 -84.00 -50.22
N ALA A 33 103.41 -83.57 -51.49
CA ALA A 33 102.19 -83.67 -52.28
C ALA A 33 101.76 -85.13 -52.46
N GLY A 34 100.57 -85.47 -51.96
CA GLY A 34 99.97 -86.79 -52.11
C GLY A 34 100.66 -87.91 -51.33
N VAL A 35 101.66 -87.60 -50.48
CA VAL A 35 102.36 -88.60 -49.68
C VAL A 35 101.47 -89.09 -48.53
N GLN A 36 101.24 -90.39 -48.48
CA GLN A 36 100.58 -91.07 -47.36
C GLN A 36 101.63 -91.80 -46.52
N PHE A 37 101.71 -91.49 -45.24
CA PHE A 37 102.63 -92.15 -44.32
C PHE A 37 101.92 -93.24 -43.52
N ASP A 38 102.39 -94.48 -43.60
CA ASP A 38 101.92 -95.57 -42.73
C ASP A 38 102.62 -95.53 -41.37
N VAL A 39 102.03 -94.78 -40.45
CA VAL A 39 102.56 -94.54 -39.09
C VAL A 39 102.46 -95.76 -38.16
N THR A 40 101.84 -96.86 -38.60
CA THR A 40 101.83 -98.10 -37.81
C THR A 40 103.16 -98.84 -37.87
N THR A 41 104.01 -98.50 -38.86
CA THR A 41 105.38 -99.00 -38.98
C THR A 41 106.38 -98.00 -38.39
N THR A 42 107.45 -98.50 -37.77
CA THR A 42 108.51 -97.65 -37.21
C THR A 42 109.16 -96.75 -38.28
N ALA A 43 109.28 -97.24 -39.52
CA ALA A 43 109.83 -96.46 -40.63
C ALA A 43 108.88 -95.34 -41.08
N GLY A 44 107.58 -95.62 -41.20
CA GLY A 44 106.58 -94.65 -41.61
C GLY A 44 106.30 -93.58 -40.55
N ASP A 45 106.28 -93.92 -39.24
CA ASP A 45 106.18 -92.93 -38.16
C ASP A 45 107.40 -91.99 -38.14
N LYS A 46 108.61 -92.53 -38.34
CA LYS A 46 109.83 -91.72 -38.44
C LYS A 46 109.77 -90.76 -39.64
N ALA A 47 109.31 -91.23 -40.80
CA ALA A 47 109.15 -90.41 -41.99
C ALA A 47 108.08 -89.31 -41.82
N ALA A 48 106.93 -89.63 -41.20
CA ALA A 48 105.87 -88.67 -40.91
C ALA A 48 106.33 -87.58 -39.92
N ARG A 49 107.06 -87.96 -38.86
CA ARG A 49 107.63 -86.99 -37.91
C ARG A 49 108.67 -86.09 -38.57
N ALA A 50 109.50 -86.63 -39.46
CA ALA A 50 110.47 -85.84 -40.23
C ALA A 50 109.76 -84.84 -41.16
N ALA A 51 108.72 -85.27 -41.88
CA ALA A 51 107.90 -84.39 -42.72
C ALA A 51 107.23 -83.27 -41.89
N ARG A 52 106.60 -83.60 -40.76
CA ARG A 52 106.02 -82.61 -39.84
C ARG A 52 107.08 -81.64 -39.32
N ALA A 53 108.26 -82.12 -38.97
CA ALA A 53 109.36 -81.27 -38.51
C ALA A 53 109.75 -80.25 -39.58
N LYS A 54 109.88 -80.66 -40.85
CA LYS A 54 110.11 -79.74 -41.98
C LYS A 54 109.00 -78.69 -42.11
N CYS A 55 107.72 -79.09 -42.05
CA CYS A 55 106.58 -78.16 -42.06
C CYS A 55 106.64 -77.14 -40.92
N VAL A 56 106.93 -77.62 -39.70
CA VAL A 56 107.06 -76.76 -38.51
C VAL A 56 108.21 -75.78 -38.69
N THR A 57 109.38 -76.24 -39.13
CA THR A 57 110.56 -75.41 -39.39
C THR A 57 110.26 -74.29 -40.37
N ILE A 58 109.67 -74.58 -41.53
CA ILE A 58 109.32 -73.55 -42.52
C ILE A 58 108.32 -72.53 -41.93
N ARG A 59 107.28 -72.99 -41.23
CA ARG A 59 106.30 -72.12 -40.58
C ARG A 59 106.93 -71.21 -39.51
N THR A 60 107.80 -71.76 -38.66
CA THR A 60 108.48 -70.99 -37.61
C THR A 60 109.51 -70.02 -38.19
N SER A 61 110.20 -70.40 -39.28
CA SER A 61 111.13 -69.52 -39.98
C SER A 61 110.40 -68.34 -40.63
N ALA A 62 109.25 -68.57 -41.28
CA ALA A 62 108.42 -67.49 -41.82
C ALA A 62 108.03 -66.47 -40.73
N LYS A 63 107.58 -66.98 -39.57
CA LYS A 63 107.22 -66.14 -38.42
C LYS A 63 108.43 -65.36 -37.90
N LYS A 64 109.59 -66.01 -37.78
CA LYS A 64 110.82 -65.37 -37.31
C LYS A 64 111.29 -64.25 -38.25
N VAL A 65 111.22 -64.45 -39.57
CA VAL A 65 111.55 -63.43 -40.57
C VAL A 65 110.57 -62.25 -40.46
N TYR A 66 109.26 -62.51 -40.34
CA TYR A 66 108.27 -61.44 -40.11
C TYR A 66 108.54 -60.65 -38.83
N GLU A 67 108.75 -61.34 -37.70
CA GLU A 67 109.01 -60.69 -36.41
C GLU A 67 110.30 -59.86 -36.43
N GLY A 68 111.35 -60.37 -37.08
CA GLY A 68 112.62 -59.66 -37.27
C GLY A 68 112.47 -58.39 -38.11
N TRP A 69 111.70 -58.45 -39.20
CA TRP A 69 111.43 -57.29 -40.06
C TRP A 69 110.51 -56.26 -39.39
N ASN A 70 109.47 -56.73 -38.70
CA ASN A 70 108.45 -55.86 -38.11
C ASN A 70 108.91 -55.20 -36.79
N ALA A 71 109.77 -55.85 -36.02
CA ALA A 71 110.31 -55.32 -34.76
C ALA A 71 110.87 -53.89 -34.88
N PRO A 72 111.81 -53.57 -35.80
CA PRO A 72 112.32 -52.21 -35.93
C PRO A 72 111.26 -51.21 -36.38
N MET A 73 110.24 -51.63 -37.14
CA MET A 73 109.14 -50.76 -37.57
C MET A 73 108.21 -50.41 -36.41
N LEU A 74 107.87 -51.39 -35.57
CA LEU A 74 107.07 -51.16 -34.35
C LEU A 74 107.81 -50.25 -33.37
N GLU A 75 109.12 -50.44 -33.20
CA GLU A 75 109.94 -49.55 -32.36
C GLU A 75 109.97 -48.11 -32.92
N LYS A 76 110.16 -47.93 -34.23
CA LYS A 76 110.05 -46.61 -34.88
C LYS A 76 108.66 -45.99 -34.69
N GLN A 77 107.60 -46.78 -34.83
CA GLN A 77 106.22 -46.31 -34.63
C GLN A 77 105.97 -45.87 -33.18
N ARG A 78 106.46 -46.63 -32.20
CA ARG A 78 106.40 -46.27 -30.78
C ARG A 78 107.15 -44.98 -30.49
N ALA A 79 108.40 -44.87 -30.98
CA ALA A 79 109.21 -43.67 -30.83
C ALA A 79 108.53 -42.43 -31.44
N MET A 80 107.95 -42.57 -32.64
CA MET A 80 107.26 -41.46 -33.31
C MET A 80 105.99 -41.04 -32.54
N ARG A 81 105.19 -42.01 -32.06
CA ARG A 81 104.02 -41.69 -31.23
C ARG A 81 104.41 -40.96 -29.96
N ALA A 82 105.46 -41.42 -29.27
CA ALA A 82 105.97 -40.76 -28.08
C ALA A 82 106.46 -39.34 -28.37
N LEU A 83 107.14 -39.14 -29.51
CA LEU A 83 107.59 -37.82 -29.95
C LEU A 83 106.39 -36.89 -30.22
N VAL A 84 105.37 -37.35 -30.94
CA VAL A 84 104.15 -36.57 -31.19
C VAL A 84 103.47 -36.21 -29.88
N THR A 85 103.27 -37.16 -28.97
CA THR A 85 102.68 -36.88 -27.65
C THR A 85 103.49 -35.85 -26.87
N THR A 86 104.82 -35.92 -26.91
CA THR A 86 105.70 -34.95 -26.24
C THR A 86 105.57 -33.56 -26.88
N ILE A 87 105.63 -33.48 -28.22
CA ILE A 87 105.48 -32.21 -28.94
C ILE A 87 104.11 -31.61 -28.67
N THR A 88 103.03 -32.39 -28.74
CA THR A 88 101.68 -31.91 -28.42
C THR A 88 101.61 -31.37 -27.00
N ALA A 89 102.13 -32.10 -26.00
CA ALA A 89 102.11 -31.63 -24.62
C ALA A 89 102.92 -30.34 -24.41
N GLU A 90 104.08 -30.19 -25.06
CA GLU A 90 104.88 -28.96 -24.99
C GLU A 90 104.21 -27.78 -25.73
N VAL A 91 103.56 -28.04 -26.86
CA VAL A 91 102.79 -27.03 -27.59
C VAL A 91 101.57 -26.59 -26.78
N GLU A 92 100.83 -27.52 -26.17
CA GLU A 92 99.68 -27.21 -25.31
C GLU A 92 100.07 -26.34 -24.10
N LYS A 93 101.23 -26.57 -23.50
CA LYS A 93 101.75 -25.71 -22.41
C LYS A 93 101.95 -24.25 -22.84
N ILE A 94 102.18 -24.00 -24.13
CA ILE A 94 102.34 -22.65 -24.70
C ILE A 94 101.00 -22.11 -25.19
N GLU A 95 100.20 -22.94 -25.87
CA GLU A 95 98.92 -22.56 -26.47
C GLU A 95 97.86 -22.25 -25.42
N LEU A 96 97.69 -23.09 -24.39
CA LEU A 96 96.61 -22.94 -23.41
C LEU A 96 96.69 -21.61 -22.64
N PRO A 97 97.87 -21.14 -22.17
CA PRO A 97 97.98 -19.80 -21.58
C PRO A 97 97.64 -18.67 -22.56
N ILE A 98 97.98 -18.82 -23.86
CA ILE A 98 97.67 -17.83 -24.90
C ILE A 98 96.15 -17.79 -25.14
N ASP A 99 95.50 -18.95 -25.30
CA ASP A 99 94.05 -19.06 -25.43
C ASP A 99 93.32 -18.46 -24.21
N ALA A 100 93.80 -18.74 -23.01
CA ALA A 100 93.25 -18.16 -21.78
C ALA A 100 93.37 -16.62 -21.75
N GLN A 101 94.50 -16.06 -22.23
CA GLN A 101 94.69 -14.61 -22.34
C GLN A 101 93.76 -13.99 -23.39
N ILE A 102 93.58 -14.64 -24.54
CA ILE A 102 92.66 -14.19 -25.59
C ILE A 102 91.23 -14.15 -25.04
N LYS A 103 90.77 -15.24 -24.43
CA LYS A 103 89.41 -15.33 -23.86
C LYS A 103 89.18 -14.29 -22.75
N ALA A 104 90.17 -14.05 -21.89
CA ALA A 104 90.08 -13.03 -20.85
C ALA A 104 89.93 -11.61 -21.44
N GLU A 105 90.66 -11.29 -22.51
CA GLU A 105 90.54 -9.99 -23.18
C GLU A 105 89.23 -9.85 -23.96
N GLU A 106 88.76 -10.92 -24.61
CA GLU A 106 87.45 -10.94 -25.28
C GLU A 106 86.32 -10.71 -24.27
N GLN A 107 86.38 -11.38 -23.12
CA GLN A 107 85.43 -11.18 -22.02
C GLN A 107 85.47 -9.74 -21.50
N ARG A 108 86.67 -9.19 -21.25
CA ARG A 108 86.83 -7.79 -20.83
C ARG A 108 86.24 -6.80 -21.84
N ARG A 109 86.46 -7.04 -23.14
CA ARG A 109 85.89 -6.22 -24.22
C ARG A 109 84.36 -6.32 -24.28
N ALA A 110 83.83 -7.53 -24.12
CA ALA A 110 82.39 -7.77 -24.07
C ALA A 110 81.76 -7.04 -22.88
N GLU A 111 82.36 -7.11 -21.69
CA GLU A 111 81.89 -6.41 -20.48
C GLU A 111 81.93 -4.88 -20.65
N ILE A 112 83.01 -4.33 -21.20
CA ILE A 112 83.09 -2.88 -21.48
C ILE A 112 82.03 -2.45 -22.49
N LYS A 113 81.79 -3.25 -23.52
CA LYS A 113 80.76 -2.98 -24.53
C LYS A 113 79.36 -3.02 -23.89
N ALA A 114 79.07 -4.08 -23.14
CA ALA A 114 77.79 -4.23 -22.44
C ALA A 114 77.56 -3.09 -21.43
N ALA A 115 78.59 -2.68 -20.68
CA ALA A 115 78.49 -1.56 -19.75
C ALA A 115 78.21 -0.22 -20.46
N LYS A 116 78.83 0.03 -21.62
CA LYS A 116 78.56 1.22 -22.44
C LYS A 116 77.14 1.22 -23.00
N GLU A 117 76.68 0.07 -23.51
CA GLU A 117 75.32 -0.09 -24.03
C GLU A 117 74.27 0.08 -22.92
N ALA A 118 74.51 -0.49 -21.74
CA ALA A 118 73.64 -0.32 -20.57
C ALA A 118 73.61 1.14 -20.08
N ALA A 119 74.75 1.83 -20.07
CA ALA A 119 74.81 3.24 -19.69
C ALA A 119 74.06 4.14 -20.68
N GLU A 120 74.19 3.89 -21.99
CA GLU A 120 73.45 4.62 -23.02
C GLU A 120 71.95 4.32 -22.97
N LEU A 121 71.55 3.06 -22.73
CA LEU A 121 70.14 2.71 -22.54
C LEU A 121 69.54 3.41 -21.32
N ALA A 122 70.23 3.37 -20.17
CA ALA A 122 69.79 4.03 -18.94
C ALA A 122 69.66 5.55 -19.14
N ARG A 123 70.60 6.15 -19.88
CA ARG A 123 70.56 7.56 -20.26
C ARG A 123 69.34 7.90 -21.12
N GLN A 124 69.06 7.11 -22.16
CA GLN A 124 67.89 7.28 -23.02
C GLN A 124 66.57 7.09 -22.26
N GLN A 125 66.50 6.09 -21.37
CA GLN A 125 65.36 5.83 -20.50
C GLN A 125 65.11 7.02 -19.56
N ALA A 126 66.14 7.57 -18.93
CA ALA A 126 65.97 8.73 -18.06
C ALA A 126 65.44 9.96 -18.80
N ILE A 127 65.82 10.19 -20.07
CA ILE A 127 65.24 11.27 -20.88
C ILE A 127 63.78 10.95 -21.23
N GLN A 128 63.49 9.70 -21.57
CA GLN A 128 62.13 9.26 -21.88
C GLN A 128 61.19 9.42 -20.67
N GLU A 129 61.61 9.00 -19.48
CA GLU A 129 60.85 9.14 -18.23
C GLU A 129 60.51 10.60 -17.93
N ARG A 130 61.43 11.54 -18.20
CA ARG A 130 61.16 12.98 -18.03
C ARG A 130 60.11 13.48 -19.01
N LEU A 131 60.13 13.02 -20.26
CA LEU A 131 59.10 13.35 -21.26
C LEU A 131 57.75 12.73 -20.92
N ASP A 132 57.76 11.50 -20.41
CA ASP A 132 56.56 10.81 -19.95
C ASP A 132 55.94 11.57 -18.76
N HIS A 133 56.77 12.05 -17.82
CA HIS A 133 56.31 12.88 -16.72
C HIS A 133 55.64 14.17 -17.18
N ILE A 134 56.15 14.83 -18.25
CA ILE A 134 55.47 15.98 -18.86
C ILE A 134 54.09 15.57 -19.41
N ARG A 135 53.99 14.43 -20.11
CA ARG A 135 52.70 13.92 -20.64
C ARG A 135 51.68 13.62 -19.54
N ASP A 136 52.14 13.11 -18.41
CA ASP A 136 51.27 12.70 -17.30
C ASP A 136 50.50 13.86 -16.68
N PHE A 137 50.96 15.11 -16.81
CA PHE A 137 50.21 16.29 -16.37
C PHE A 137 48.86 16.40 -17.07
N ALA A 138 48.81 16.20 -18.39
CA ALA A 138 47.55 16.27 -19.14
C ALA A 138 46.59 15.14 -18.75
N THR A 139 47.11 13.92 -18.59
CA THR A 139 46.29 12.76 -18.19
C THR A 139 45.74 12.93 -16.77
N SER A 140 46.57 13.40 -15.85
CA SER A 140 46.20 13.55 -14.43
C SER A 140 45.27 14.73 -14.18
N ALA A 141 45.24 15.72 -15.06
CA ALA A 141 44.36 16.89 -14.93
C ALA A 141 42.88 16.58 -15.21
N ALA A 142 42.58 15.43 -15.83
CA ALA A 142 41.22 15.09 -16.22
C ALA A 142 40.29 14.95 -14.99
N GLY A 143 39.19 15.72 -14.98
CA GLY A 143 38.19 15.69 -13.92
C GLY A 143 38.57 16.46 -12.65
N LEU A 144 39.72 17.15 -12.62
CA LEU A 144 40.07 18.04 -11.51
C LEU A 144 39.36 19.39 -11.60
N SER A 145 39.24 20.07 -10.46
CA SER A 145 38.74 21.46 -10.38
C SER A 145 39.67 22.45 -11.07
N SER A 146 39.14 23.58 -11.53
CA SER A 146 39.90 24.64 -12.21
C SER A 146 41.14 25.09 -11.43
N ALA A 147 41.01 25.25 -10.11
CA ALA A 147 42.11 25.67 -9.22
C ALA A 147 43.27 24.65 -9.16
N LYS A 148 42.95 23.35 -9.14
CA LYS A 148 43.98 22.29 -9.17
C LYS A 148 44.68 22.23 -10.53
N ILE A 149 43.93 22.37 -11.62
CA ILE A 149 44.51 22.42 -12.96
C ILE A 149 45.43 23.66 -13.09
N ALA A 150 45.04 24.80 -12.51
CA ALA A 150 45.89 25.99 -12.48
C ALA A 150 47.22 25.75 -11.74
N ALA A 151 47.20 25.11 -10.57
CA ALA A 151 48.42 24.77 -9.83
C ALA A 151 49.32 23.79 -10.61
N MET A 152 48.72 22.82 -11.33
CA MET A 152 49.47 21.91 -12.20
C MET A 152 50.15 22.65 -13.36
N ARG A 153 49.47 23.64 -13.97
CA ARG A 153 50.06 24.49 -15.02
C ARG A 153 51.26 25.28 -14.51
N GLU A 154 51.15 25.87 -13.33
CA GLU A 154 52.24 26.62 -12.69
C GLU A 154 53.44 25.70 -12.42
N THR A 155 53.19 24.52 -11.86
CA THR A 155 54.23 23.51 -11.62
C THR A 155 54.93 23.11 -12.93
N LEU A 156 54.16 22.85 -13.99
CA LEU A 156 54.71 22.47 -15.29
C LEU A 156 55.49 23.63 -15.93
N ALA A 157 55.07 24.88 -15.75
CA ALA A 157 55.75 26.05 -16.31
C ALA A 157 57.17 26.24 -15.75
N GLU A 158 57.42 25.75 -14.53
CA GLU A 158 58.75 25.81 -13.88
C GLU A 158 59.71 24.70 -14.32
N PHE A 159 59.26 23.73 -15.16
CA PHE A 159 60.12 22.61 -15.56
C PHE A 159 61.33 23.09 -16.39
N PRO A 160 62.57 22.71 -16.01
CA PRO A 160 63.76 23.08 -16.77
C PRO A 160 63.86 22.25 -18.05
N LEU A 161 63.68 22.87 -19.21
CA LEU A 161 63.76 22.25 -20.55
C LEU A 161 65.14 22.49 -21.19
N THR A 162 66.21 22.18 -20.46
CA THR A 162 67.58 22.47 -20.91
C THR A 162 68.19 21.32 -21.70
N THR A 163 69.19 21.64 -22.54
CA THR A 163 70.01 20.65 -23.24
C THR A 163 70.83 19.77 -22.29
N GLU A 164 71.08 20.20 -21.06
CA GLU A 164 71.75 19.38 -20.04
C GLU A 164 70.88 18.20 -19.58
N LEU A 165 69.55 18.38 -19.54
CA LEU A 165 68.61 17.36 -19.06
C LEU A 165 68.05 16.48 -20.18
N TYR A 166 67.88 17.03 -21.38
CA TYR A 166 67.23 16.36 -22.51
C TYR A 166 68.12 16.20 -23.74
N GLU A 167 69.32 16.80 -23.74
CA GLU A 167 70.30 16.63 -24.80
C GLU A 167 69.76 16.98 -26.19
N HIS A 168 69.93 16.10 -27.18
CA HIS A 168 69.39 16.25 -28.52
C HIS A 168 67.85 16.24 -28.57
N ARG A 169 67.18 15.75 -27.51
CA ARG A 169 65.71 15.73 -27.37
C ARG A 169 65.16 16.96 -26.66
N ALA A 170 65.98 17.97 -26.35
CA ALA A 170 65.50 19.21 -25.75
C ALA A 170 64.44 19.93 -26.60
N GLY A 171 64.58 19.90 -27.94
CA GLY A 171 63.56 20.43 -28.85
C GLY A 171 62.22 19.69 -28.77
N GLU A 172 62.25 18.36 -28.68
CA GLU A 172 61.07 17.52 -28.46
C GLU A 172 60.42 17.83 -27.10
N ALA A 173 61.22 18.00 -26.06
CA ALA A 173 60.73 18.36 -24.72
C ALA A 173 60.02 19.73 -24.72
N MET A 174 60.55 20.72 -25.43
CA MET A 174 59.93 22.04 -25.57
C MET A 174 58.60 21.99 -26.33
N GLN A 175 58.54 21.22 -27.42
CA GLN A 175 57.30 21.04 -28.16
C GLN A 175 56.24 20.33 -27.31
N LEU A 176 56.63 19.23 -26.66
CA LEU A 176 55.74 18.46 -25.80
C LEU A 176 55.23 19.30 -24.62
N HIS A 177 56.10 20.09 -24.00
CA HIS A 177 55.73 21.01 -22.93
C HIS A 177 54.69 22.02 -23.41
N ALA A 178 54.91 22.67 -24.56
CA ALA A 178 53.97 23.63 -25.12
C ALA A 178 52.61 22.98 -25.44
N GLU A 179 52.61 21.77 -26.00
CA GLU A 179 51.39 21.00 -26.27
C GLU A 179 50.62 20.67 -24.99
N VAL A 180 51.30 20.20 -23.95
CA VAL A 180 50.68 19.86 -22.67
C VAL A 180 50.17 21.12 -21.97
N VAL A 181 50.92 22.21 -21.96
CA VAL A 181 50.46 23.50 -21.40
C VAL A 181 49.20 23.97 -22.13
N ALA A 182 49.18 23.95 -23.46
CA ALA A 182 48.00 24.31 -24.23
C ALA A 182 46.80 23.40 -23.92
N LYS A 183 47.04 22.10 -23.68
CA LYS A 183 46.00 21.17 -23.27
C LYS A 183 45.45 21.49 -21.87
N LEU A 184 46.33 21.79 -20.92
CA LEU A 184 45.94 22.20 -19.58
C LEU A 184 45.20 23.53 -19.58
N ASP A 185 45.56 24.48 -20.44
CA ASP A 185 44.85 25.75 -20.63
C ASP A 185 43.39 25.50 -21.05
N GLN A 186 43.19 24.63 -22.05
CA GLN A 186 41.85 24.24 -22.51
C GLN A 186 41.03 23.58 -21.39
N MET A 187 41.64 22.66 -20.63
CA MET A 187 40.97 21.96 -19.53
C MET A 187 40.65 22.90 -18.36
N HIS A 188 41.55 23.82 -18.04
CA HIS A 188 41.34 24.83 -17.02
C HIS A 188 40.19 25.76 -17.40
N ALA A 189 40.18 26.26 -18.65
CA ALA A 189 39.12 27.13 -19.14
C ALA A 189 37.75 26.42 -19.12
N ALA A 190 37.70 25.15 -19.54
CA ALA A 190 36.48 24.35 -19.49
C ALA A 190 35.99 24.11 -18.06
N ALA A 191 36.88 23.73 -17.14
CA ALA A 191 36.54 23.53 -15.73
C ALA A 191 36.07 24.83 -15.07
N LEU A 192 36.74 25.96 -15.36
CA LEU A 192 36.37 27.26 -14.83
C LEU A 192 34.98 27.71 -15.33
N ALA A 193 34.69 27.50 -16.61
CA ALA A 193 33.38 27.81 -17.18
C ALA A 193 32.27 26.96 -16.52
N GLN A 194 32.50 25.65 -16.35
CA GLN A 194 31.56 24.76 -15.67
C GLN A 194 31.31 25.16 -14.21
N GLU A 195 32.36 25.52 -13.48
CA GLU A 195 32.26 25.97 -12.08
C GLU A 195 31.49 27.30 -11.98
N GLN A 196 31.75 28.25 -12.89
CA GLN A 196 31.02 29.53 -12.94
C GLN A 196 29.55 29.35 -13.30
N GLU A 197 29.24 28.48 -14.27
CA GLU A 197 27.86 28.13 -14.62
C GLU A 197 27.15 27.44 -13.45
N ALA A 198 27.81 26.48 -12.79
CA ALA A 198 27.26 25.83 -11.61
C ALA A 198 27.00 26.82 -10.47
N ALA A 199 27.90 27.78 -10.24
CA ALA A 199 27.72 28.84 -9.26
C ALA A 199 26.55 29.77 -9.62
N ARG A 200 26.41 30.15 -10.90
CA ARG A 200 25.26 30.94 -11.38
C ARG A 200 23.94 30.21 -11.18
N LEU A 201 23.87 28.93 -11.57
CA LEU A 201 22.67 28.11 -11.40
C LEU A 201 22.33 27.90 -9.91
N ALA A 202 23.34 27.74 -9.04
CA ALA A 202 23.13 27.65 -7.60
C ALA A 202 22.57 28.96 -7.03
N ALA A 203 23.11 30.11 -7.46
CA ALA A 203 22.62 31.43 -7.05
C ALA A 203 21.17 31.66 -7.54
N GLU A 204 20.87 31.34 -8.80
CA GLU A 204 19.52 31.44 -9.36
C GLU A 204 18.51 30.55 -8.62
N ARG A 205 18.89 29.31 -8.29
CA ARG A 205 18.05 28.41 -7.47
C ARG A 205 17.81 28.96 -6.07
N ALA A 206 18.83 29.53 -5.43
CA ALA A 206 18.71 30.12 -4.11
C ALA A 206 17.80 31.38 -4.13
N GLU A 207 17.89 32.19 -5.17
CA GLU A 207 17.00 33.35 -5.35
C GLU A 207 15.56 32.92 -5.61
N LEU A 208 15.34 31.94 -6.50
CA LEU A 208 14.00 31.42 -6.78
C LEU A 208 13.36 30.81 -5.52
N GLU A 209 14.15 30.11 -4.70
CA GLU A 209 13.67 29.57 -3.43
C GLU A 209 13.28 30.68 -2.44
N ARG A 210 14.07 31.76 -2.34
CA ARG A 210 13.70 32.94 -1.54
C ARG A 210 12.41 33.57 -2.04
N GLN A 211 12.25 33.74 -3.35
CA GLN A 211 11.02 34.28 -3.94
C GLN A 211 9.81 33.39 -3.65
N ARG A 212 9.96 32.06 -3.69
CA ARG A 212 8.88 31.13 -3.31
C ARG A 212 8.49 31.27 -1.85
N GLN A 213 9.48 31.34 -0.94
CA GLN A 213 9.23 31.52 0.49
C GLN A 213 8.57 32.87 0.79
N GLU A 214 8.99 33.95 0.12
CA GLU A 214 8.36 35.27 0.24
C GLU A 214 6.92 35.26 -0.29
N GLN A 215 6.67 34.63 -1.45
CA GLN A 215 5.32 34.48 -2.01
C GLN A 215 4.42 33.65 -1.11
N GLU A 216 4.91 32.54 -0.56
CA GLU A 216 4.16 31.69 0.36
C GLU A 216 3.84 32.45 1.66
N ALA A 217 4.81 33.17 2.22
CA ALA A 217 4.60 34.01 3.39
C ALA A 217 3.61 35.15 3.12
N ALA A 218 3.67 35.78 1.94
CA ALA A 218 2.72 36.82 1.53
C ALA A 218 1.31 36.25 1.34
N ALA A 219 1.18 35.10 0.68
CA ALA A 219 -0.10 34.41 0.50
C ALA A 219 -0.69 33.97 1.85
N GLN A 220 0.15 33.49 2.77
CA GLN A 220 -0.27 33.12 4.13
C GLN A 220 -0.77 34.35 4.90
N ARG A 221 -0.05 35.48 4.85
CA ARG A 221 -0.50 36.74 5.46
C ARG A 221 -1.81 37.24 4.85
N GLN A 222 -2.01 37.09 3.54
CA GLN A 222 -3.27 37.43 2.89
C GLN A 222 -4.41 36.55 3.38
N ARG A 223 -4.23 35.22 3.44
CA ARG A 223 -5.24 34.30 3.98
C ARG A 223 -5.57 34.60 5.45
N GLU A 224 -4.57 34.91 6.26
CA GLU A 224 -4.76 35.29 7.67
C GLU A 224 -5.53 36.61 7.79
N ALA A 225 -5.21 37.61 6.95
CA ALA A 225 -5.93 38.88 6.91
C ALA A 225 -7.39 38.70 6.45
N GLU A 226 -7.62 37.92 5.39
CA GLU A 226 -8.97 37.58 4.89
C GLU A 226 -9.77 36.81 5.94
N ALA A 227 -9.18 35.80 6.58
CA ALA A 227 -9.82 35.05 7.65
C ALA A 227 -10.16 35.96 8.85
N ALA A 228 -9.28 36.89 9.21
CA ALA A 228 -9.53 37.86 10.26
C ALA A 228 -10.65 38.83 9.90
N GLN A 229 -10.75 39.28 8.65
CA GLN A 229 -11.87 40.11 8.19
C GLN A 229 -13.19 39.32 8.21
N LEU A 230 -13.20 38.10 7.68
CA LEU A 230 -14.38 37.25 7.68
C LEU A 230 -14.85 36.94 9.12
N ALA A 231 -13.92 36.75 10.06
CA ALA A 231 -14.24 36.56 11.46
C ALA A 231 -14.87 37.82 12.10
N LYS A 232 -14.37 39.02 11.77
CA LYS A 232 -14.99 40.28 12.20
C LYS A 232 -16.39 40.46 11.63
N GLU A 233 -16.57 40.25 10.33
CA GLU A 233 -17.90 40.35 9.69
C GLU A 233 -18.90 39.36 10.29
N ARG A 234 -18.47 38.12 10.57
CA ARG A 234 -19.31 37.12 11.25
C ARG A 234 -19.68 37.56 12.66
N ALA A 235 -18.75 38.11 13.43
CA ALA A 235 -19.01 38.60 14.78
C ALA A 235 -20.00 39.79 14.74
N GLU A 236 -19.83 40.73 13.82
CA GLU A 236 -20.75 41.86 13.62
C GLU A 236 -22.16 41.39 13.22
N LEU A 237 -22.27 40.43 12.30
CA LEU A 237 -23.55 39.83 11.90
C LEU A 237 -24.22 39.08 13.06
N GLU A 238 -23.44 38.32 13.85
CA GLU A 238 -23.96 37.60 15.00
C GLU A 238 -24.46 38.57 16.09
N GLU A 239 -23.75 39.68 16.29
CA GLU A 239 -24.17 40.74 17.20
C GLU A 239 -25.41 41.47 16.70
N GLN A 240 -25.49 41.81 15.40
CA GLN A 240 -26.71 42.36 14.79
C GLN A 240 -27.89 41.39 14.92
N GLN A 241 -27.70 40.10 14.69
CA GLN A 241 -28.75 39.09 14.87
C GLN A 241 -29.21 39.03 16.32
N ARG A 242 -28.29 39.05 17.29
CA ARG A 242 -28.65 39.11 18.72
C ARG A 242 -29.44 40.38 19.06
N GLN A 243 -29.04 41.54 18.54
CA GLN A 243 -29.77 42.79 18.74
C GLN A 243 -31.17 42.74 18.11
N LEU A 244 -31.30 42.23 16.89
CA LEU A 244 -32.57 42.10 16.20
C LEU A 244 -33.50 41.11 16.90
N GLN A 245 -32.94 40.02 17.41
CA GLN A 245 -33.67 39.00 18.15
C GLN A 245 -34.11 39.53 19.52
N ALA A 246 -33.23 40.22 20.25
CA ALA A 246 -33.58 40.92 21.48
C ALA A 246 -34.69 41.95 21.26
N ALA A 247 -34.62 42.74 20.18
CA ALA A 247 -35.67 43.70 19.82
C ALA A 247 -37.01 43.02 19.51
N ARG A 248 -36.99 41.90 18.78
CA ARG A 248 -38.19 41.08 18.51
C ARG A 248 -38.75 40.48 19.79
N ASP A 249 -37.92 39.95 20.66
CA ASP A 249 -38.33 39.37 21.93
C ASP A 249 -38.95 40.45 22.83
N GLU A 250 -38.37 41.65 22.84
CA GLU A 250 -38.92 42.80 23.56
C GLU A 250 -40.25 43.28 22.96
N GLU A 251 -40.38 43.31 21.64
CA GLU A 251 -41.64 43.64 20.96
C GLU A 251 -42.72 42.59 21.21
N ASN A 252 -42.38 41.30 21.13
CA ASN A 252 -43.27 40.20 21.45
C ASN A 252 -43.73 40.28 22.91
N ALA A 253 -42.83 40.55 23.85
CA ALA A 253 -43.16 40.74 25.26
C ALA A 253 -44.09 41.95 25.47
N ARG A 254 -43.88 43.06 24.74
CA ARG A 254 -44.79 44.22 24.76
C ARG A 254 -46.16 43.87 24.18
N GLN A 255 -46.23 43.11 23.08
CA GLN A 255 -47.47 42.66 22.49
C GLN A 255 -48.23 41.68 23.41
N GLU A 256 -47.53 40.73 24.04
CA GLU A 256 -48.12 39.83 25.03
C GLU A 256 -48.62 40.57 26.26
N ALA A 257 -47.85 41.52 26.79
CA ALA A 257 -48.27 42.38 27.89
C ALA A 257 -49.52 43.21 27.52
N ALA A 258 -49.56 43.79 26.31
CA ALA A 258 -50.71 44.54 25.82
C ALA A 258 -51.94 43.63 25.63
N ARG A 259 -51.78 42.41 25.11
CA ARG A 259 -52.86 41.42 25.00
C ARG A 259 -53.35 40.97 26.37
N ALA A 260 -52.45 40.77 27.33
CA ALA A 260 -52.81 40.40 28.69
C ALA A 260 -53.55 41.54 29.41
N GLU A 261 -53.14 42.79 29.20
CA GLU A 261 -53.85 43.96 29.71
C GLU A 261 -55.23 44.11 29.06
N GLN A 262 -55.32 43.92 27.74
CA GLN A 262 -56.60 43.95 27.03
C GLN A 262 -57.52 42.83 27.50
N ALA A 263 -57.02 41.59 27.65
CA ALA A 263 -57.79 40.48 28.19
C ALA A 263 -58.26 40.74 29.63
N ARG A 264 -57.47 41.43 30.46
CA ARG A 264 -57.91 41.87 31.79
C ARG A 264 -59.03 42.90 31.71
N LYS A 265 -58.89 43.92 30.85
CA LYS A 265 -59.94 44.93 30.62
C LYS A 265 -61.22 44.31 30.09
N ASP A 266 -61.12 43.38 29.15
CA ASP A 266 -62.26 42.66 28.58
C ASP A 266 -62.92 41.73 29.61
N ALA A 267 -62.13 41.05 30.46
CA ALA A 267 -62.64 40.24 31.56
C ALA A 267 -63.32 41.10 32.64
N GLU A 268 -62.76 42.26 32.96
CA GLU A 268 -63.35 43.23 33.89
C GLU A 268 -64.64 43.84 33.34
N ALA A 269 -64.67 44.18 32.05
CA ALA A 269 -65.86 44.63 31.34
C ALA A 269 -66.94 43.54 31.31
N ALA A 270 -66.57 42.29 31.02
CA ALA A 270 -67.49 41.15 31.05
C ALA A 270 -68.02 40.86 32.46
N ALA A 271 -67.18 40.99 33.49
CA ALA A 271 -67.59 40.87 34.89
C ALA A 271 -68.53 42.02 35.31
N ALA A 272 -68.27 43.25 34.85
CA ALA A 272 -69.15 44.39 35.09
C ALA A 272 -70.50 44.23 34.38
N LEU A 273 -70.49 43.76 33.12
CA LEU A 273 -71.71 43.47 32.37
C LEU A 273 -72.51 42.36 33.05
N LYS A 274 -71.85 41.29 33.51
CA LYS A 274 -72.48 40.20 34.26
C LYS A 274 -73.08 40.69 35.57
N ARG A 275 -72.38 41.55 36.33
CA ARG A 275 -72.93 42.18 37.55
C ARG A 275 -74.14 43.04 37.24
N GLN A 276 -74.13 43.81 36.16
CA GLN A 276 -75.30 44.57 35.73
C GLN A 276 -76.46 43.66 35.33
N GLN A 277 -76.18 42.55 34.63
CA GLN A 277 -77.18 41.57 34.24
C GLN A 277 -77.78 40.87 35.46
N ASP A 278 -76.95 40.45 36.43
CA ASP A 278 -77.37 39.85 37.69
C ASP A 278 -78.21 40.83 38.53
N GLU A 279 -77.86 42.13 38.52
CA GLU A 279 -78.63 43.18 39.20
C GLU A 279 -79.99 43.43 38.51
N ILE A 280 -80.02 43.45 37.17
CA ILE A 280 -81.27 43.54 36.39
C ILE A 280 -82.15 42.32 36.64
N ASP A 281 -81.57 41.12 36.67
CA ASP A 281 -82.29 39.88 36.94
C ASP A 281 -82.80 39.84 38.38
N ARG A 282 -82.04 40.36 39.34
CA ARG A 282 -82.50 40.54 40.73
C ARG A 282 -83.67 41.51 40.80
N GLN A 283 -83.58 42.67 40.15
CA GLN A 283 -84.67 43.65 40.09
C GLN A 283 -85.92 43.07 39.41
N ARG A 284 -85.76 42.27 38.35
CA ARG A 284 -86.86 41.54 37.72
C ARG A 284 -87.49 40.55 38.67
N ARG A 285 -86.70 39.75 39.39
CA ARG A 285 -87.23 38.79 40.38
C ARG A 285 -87.93 39.48 41.54
N GLU A 286 -87.40 40.61 42.01
CA GLU A 286 -88.04 41.41 43.06
C GLU A 286 -89.35 42.03 42.55
N PHE A 287 -89.39 42.50 41.30
CA PHE A 287 -90.61 43.03 40.66
C PHE A 287 -91.65 41.94 40.38
N GLU A 288 -91.23 40.77 39.89
CA GLU A 288 -92.09 39.60 39.69
C GLU A 288 -92.64 39.09 41.02
N ALA A 289 -91.82 39.02 42.08
CA ALA A 289 -92.27 38.65 43.42
C ALA A 289 -93.27 39.67 43.99
N GLN A 290 -93.08 40.97 43.75
CA GLN A 290 -94.06 42.01 44.12
C GLN A 290 -95.37 41.89 43.33
N GLN A 291 -95.30 41.60 42.03
CA GLN A 291 -96.50 41.36 41.22
C GLN A 291 -97.22 40.07 41.62
N GLU A 292 -96.50 39.00 41.91
CA GLU A 292 -97.10 37.76 42.41
C GLU A 292 -97.72 37.96 43.80
N ALA A 293 -97.07 38.70 44.70
CA ALA A 293 -97.64 39.03 46.01
C ALA A 293 -98.91 39.89 45.88
N ALA A 294 -98.93 40.85 44.95
CA ALA A 294 -100.11 41.64 44.64
C ALA A 294 -101.24 40.79 44.05
N ARG A 295 -100.94 39.90 43.10
CA ARG A 295 -101.91 38.96 42.52
C ARG A 295 -102.46 37.98 43.57
N ARG A 296 -101.62 37.47 44.46
CA ARG A 296 -102.05 36.59 45.56
C ARG A 296 -102.95 37.34 46.55
N ALA A 297 -102.63 38.59 46.88
CA ALA A 297 -103.47 39.42 47.75
C ALA A 297 -104.81 39.81 47.10
N GLU A 298 -104.86 39.95 45.77
CA GLU A 298 -106.08 40.20 45.01
C GLU A 298 -106.93 38.92 44.90
N GLN A 299 -106.31 37.77 44.62
CA GLN A 299 -106.96 36.46 44.60
C GLN A 299 -107.48 36.03 45.98
N GLU A 300 -106.78 36.32 47.07
CA GLU A 300 -107.28 36.06 48.43
C GLU A 300 -108.50 36.94 48.77
N LYS A 301 -108.55 38.19 48.28
CA LYS A 301 -109.72 39.06 48.44
C LYS A 301 -110.91 38.59 47.60
N GLU A 302 -110.67 38.13 46.36
CA GLU A 302 -111.70 37.58 45.50
C GLU A 302 -112.22 36.23 46.02
N GLU A 303 -111.35 35.35 46.53
CA GLU A 303 -111.77 34.09 47.16
C GLU A 303 -112.52 34.31 48.48
N ALA A 304 -112.13 35.30 49.30
CA ALA A 304 -112.86 35.65 50.51
C ALA A 304 -114.25 36.22 50.18
N ALA A 305 -114.36 37.07 49.16
CA ALA A 305 -115.64 37.58 48.68
C ALA A 305 -116.52 36.49 48.06
N ALA A 306 -115.93 35.54 47.31
CA ALA A 306 -116.65 34.41 46.73
C ALA A 306 -117.14 33.40 47.80
N ARG A 307 -116.35 33.15 48.85
CA ARG A 307 -116.77 32.29 49.98
C ARG A 307 -117.90 32.91 50.79
N GLU A 308 -117.87 34.22 51.03
CA GLU A 308 -118.96 34.93 51.72
C GLU A 308 -120.26 34.96 50.87
N GLN A 309 -120.14 35.08 49.55
CA GLN A 309 -121.27 34.99 48.63
C GLN A 309 -121.85 33.56 48.57
N GLN A 310 -120.99 32.53 48.56
CA GLN A 310 -121.39 31.13 48.55
C GLN A 310 -122.04 30.69 49.87
N GLU A 311 -121.59 31.18 51.03
CA GLU A 311 -122.26 30.90 52.32
C GLU A 311 -123.65 31.56 52.39
N LYS A 312 -123.83 32.76 51.86
CA LYS A 312 -125.14 33.45 51.78
C LYS A 312 -126.10 32.74 50.82
N GLU A 313 -125.62 32.24 49.68
CA GLU A 313 -126.44 31.48 48.73
C GLU A 313 -126.75 30.05 49.21
N ALA A 314 -125.83 29.39 49.92
CA ALA A 314 -126.04 28.07 50.51
C ALA A 314 -127.05 28.12 51.67
N ALA A 315 -127.02 29.17 52.51
CA ALA A 315 -128.01 29.40 53.55
C ALA A 315 -129.43 29.65 52.97
N ALA A 316 -129.54 30.44 51.90
CA ALA A 316 -130.81 30.72 51.23
C ALA A 316 -131.41 29.48 50.52
N ARG A 317 -130.57 28.62 49.92
CA ARG A 317 -131.01 27.36 49.28
C ARG A 317 -131.46 26.31 50.30
N ALA A 318 -130.77 26.20 51.44
CA ALA A 318 -131.14 25.27 52.51
C ALA A 318 -132.45 25.64 53.23
N GLU A 319 -132.80 26.93 53.29
CA GLU A 319 -134.08 27.42 53.83
C GLU A 319 -135.25 27.17 52.85
N ALA A 320 -135.00 27.33 51.54
CA ALA A 320 -135.99 27.04 50.49
C ALA A 320 -136.31 25.53 50.37
N GLU A 321 -135.31 24.64 50.46
CA GLU A 321 -135.50 23.18 50.38
C GLU A 321 -136.27 22.60 51.59
N ARG A 322 -136.09 23.16 52.80
CA ARG A 322 -136.86 22.77 53.99
C ARG A 322 -138.33 23.19 53.89
N ALA A 323 -138.60 24.35 53.27
CA ALA A 323 -139.96 24.84 53.05
C ALA A 323 -140.71 24.05 51.96
N GLU A 324 -140.01 23.48 50.99
CA GLU A 324 -140.61 22.71 49.89
C GLU A 324 -140.89 21.25 50.27
N ARG A 325 -140.00 20.59 51.03
CA ARG A 325 -140.24 19.23 51.56
C ARG A 325 -141.44 19.16 52.51
N ALA A 326 -141.65 20.19 53.34
CA ALA A 326 -142.81 20.26 54.22
C ALA A 326 -144.16 20.36 53.45
N ARG A 327 -144.18 21.04 52.29
CA ARG A 327 -145.39 21.18 51.45
C ARG A 327 -145.75 19.88 50.71
N GLN A 328 -144.75 19.10 50.33
CA GLN A 328 -144.96 17.84 49.59
C GLN A 328 -145.51 16.72 50.50
N GLU A 329 -145.06 16.65 51.76
CA GLU A 329 -145.56 15.67 52.76
C GLU A 329 -147.01 15.96 53.20
N GLU A 330 -147.41 17.24 53.26
CA GLU A 330 -148.78 17.64 53.62
C GLU A 330 -149.80 17.39 52.50
N ALA A 331 -149.39 17.49 51.23
CA ALA A 331 -150.25 17.21 50.08
C ALA A 331 -150.54 15.71 49.90
N ALA A 332 -149.51 14.85 50.06
CA ALA A 332 -149.67 13.40 49.99
C ALA A 332 -150.61 12.84 51.08
N ARG A 333 -150.72 13.51 52.23
CA ARG A 333 -151.67 13.16 53.29
C ARG A 333 -153.13 13.43 52.90
N ARG A 334 -153.40 14.53 52.17
CA ARG A 334 -154.75 14.90 51.70
C ARG A 334 -155.28 13.97 50.61
N GLU A 335 -154.41 13.42 49.76
CA GLU A 335 -154.81 12.42 48.75
C GLU A 335 -155.27 11.11 49.39
N ARG A 336 -154.69 10.70 50.53
CA ARG A 336 -155.15 9.50 51.26
C ARG A 336 -156.49 9.69 51.97
N GLU A 337 -156.70 10.81 52.66
CA GLU A 337 -157.96 11.07 53.39
C GLU A 337 -159.20 11.17 52.47
N ASN A 338 -159.02 11.58 51.21
CA ASN A 338 -160.14 11.71 50.28
C ASN A 338 -160.59 10.36 49.67
N PHE A 339 -159.68 9.38 49.61
CA PHE A 339 -159.99 8.02 49.18
C PHE A 339 -160.90 7.29 50.19
N GLU A 340 -160.74 7.55 51.49
CA GLU A 340 -161.56 6.93 52.55
C GLU A 340 -163.00 7.47 52.61
N LYS A 341 -163.26 8.72 52.24
CA LYS A 341 -164.59 9.36 52.38
C LYS A 341 -165.57 9.03 51.27
N VAL A 342 -165.09 8.93 50.03
CA VAL A 342 -165.95 8.71 48.87
C VAL A 342 -166.09 7.22 48.60
N GLY A 343 -165.11 6.43 49.05
CA GLY A 343 -165.04 5.00 48.82
C GLY A 343 -165.07 4.66 47.34
N PRO A 344 -164.84 3.39 47.01
CA PRO A 344 -165.09 2.90 45.66
C PRO A 344 -166.61 2.85 45.38
N GLY A 345 -167.05 3.41 44.24
CA GLY A 345 -168.48 3.59 43.87
C GLY A 345 -169.21 2.37 43.26
N ALA A 346 -170.47 2.54 42.83
CA ALA A 346 -171.37 1.46 42.40
C ALA A 346 -170.92 0.68 41.15
N THR A 347 -170.36 1.38 40.15
CA THR A 347 -169.84 0.75 38.93
C THR A 347 -168.55 0.01 39.22
N ALA A 348 -167.72 0.58 40.10
CA ALA A 348 -166.48 -0.05 40.55
C ALA A 348 -166.77 -1.30 41.42
N ILE A 349 -167.83 -1.27 42.24
CA ILE A 349 -168.31 -2.42 43.02
C ILE A 349 -168.86 -3.52 42.11
N ALA A 350 -169.70 -3.18 41.13
CA ALA A 350 -170.26 -4.16 40.21
C ALA A 350 -169.17 -4.83 39.36
N HIS A 351 -168.14 -4.07 38.93
CA HIS A 351 -167.00 -4.63 38.21
C HIS A 351 -166.11 -5.52 39.08
N ALA A 352 -165.83 -5.12 40.33
CA ALA A 352 -165.02 -5.94 41.24
C ALA A 352 -165.68 -7.30 41.54
N VAL A 353 -167.02 -7.38 41.58
CA VAL A 353 -167.77 -8.63 41.78
C VAL A 353 -167.83 -9.46 40.49
N ALA A 354 -168.02 -8.80 39.35
CA ALA A 354 -168.06 -9.44 38.04
C ALA A 354 -166.74 -10.18 37.70
N GLU A 355 -165.60 -9.61 38.06
CA GLU A 355 -164.28 -10.20 37.76
C GLU A 355 -163.93 -11.39 38.66
N SER A 356 -164.43 -11.43 39.91
CA SER A 356 -164.06 -12.46 40.89
C SER A 356 -164.77 -13.80 40.71
N PHE A 357 -166.01 -13.79 40.19
CA PHE A 357 -166.80 -15.00 39.94
C PHE A 357 -166.92 -15.35 38.46
N ASP A 358 -166.25 -14.57 37.60
CA ASP A 358 -166.26 -14.70 36.16
C ASP A 358 -167.69 -14.74 35.60
N VAL A 359 -168.41 -13.66 35.87
CA VAL A 359 -169.77 -13.46 35.42
C VAL A 359 -169.92 -12.07 34.85
N ASP A 360 -170.95 -11.91 34.05
CA ASP A 360 -171.29 -10.60 33.51
C ASP A 360 -171.69 -9.61 34.63
N VAL A 361 -171.34 -8.33 34.43
CA VAL A 361 -171.63 -7.22 35.35
C VAL A 361 -173.14 -7.13 35.71
N GLN A 362 -174.08 -7.55 34.85
CA GLN A 362 -175.53 -7.56 35.18
C GLN A 362 -175.95 -8.65 36.17
N VAL A 363 -175.31 -9.83 36.14
CA VAL A 363 -175.62 -10.93 37.07
C VAL A 363 -175.13 -10.60 38.47
N ALA A 364 -173.90 -10.06 38.56
CA ALA A 364 -173.32 -9.57 39.81
C ALA A 364 -174.23 -8.54 40.51
N VAL A 365 -174.94 -7.72 39.75
CA VAL A 365 -175.93 -6.76 40.29
C VAL A 365 -177.18 -7.45 40.83
N ALA A 366 -177.65 -8.52 40.20
CA ALA A 366 -178.80 -9.27 40.69
C ALA A 366 -178.50 -9.90 42.05
N TRP A 367 -177.29 -10.41 42.25
CA TRP A 367 -176.87 -10.96 43.55
C TRP A 367 -176.77 -9.89 44.64
N LEU A 368 -176.12 -8.74 44.37
CA LEU A 368 -176.06 -7.62 45.31
C LEU A 368 -177.47 -7.09 45.73
N LYS A 369 -178.55 -7.42 44.98
CA LYS A 369 -179.96 -7.07 45.27
C LYS A 369 -180.70 -8.04 46.21
N GLU A 370 -180.32 -9.31 46.26
CA GLU A 370 -180.93 -10.28 47.20
C GLU A 370 -180.31 -10.21 48.60
N PHE A 371 -179.24 -9.43 48.77
CA PHE A 371 -178.46 -9.35 49.99
C PHE A 371 -179.10 -8.43 51.05
N ASP A 372 -179.26 -8.93 52.28
CA ASP A 372 -179.83 -8.23 53.45
C ASP A 372 -178.84 -8.24 54.63
N ALA A 373 -178.52 -7.06 55.19
CA ALA A 373 -177.52 -6.87 56.25
C ALA A 373 -177.88 -7.54 57.60
N ALA A 374 -179.17 -7.88 57.86
CA ALA A 374 -179.67 -8.50 59.12
C ALA A 374 -179.28 -9.97 59.31
N SER A 375 -178.64 -10.56 58.31
CA SER A 375 -178.22 -11.96 58.36
C SER A 375 -176.84 -12.17 58.97
N VAL A 376 -176.01 -11.14 59.13
CA VAL A 376 -174.56 -11.37 59.36
C VAL A 376 -174.10 -10.83 60.70
N GLU A 377 -175.06 -10.66 61.61
CA GLU A 377 -174.81 -10.38 63.03
C GLU A 377 -174.10 -11.56 63.76
N GLN A 378 -173.17 -12.27 63.10
CA GLN A 378 -172.39 -13.37 63.67
C GLN A 378 -170.92 -13.54 63.23
N ILE A 379 -170.34 -12.79 62.28
CA ILE A 379 -169.02 -13.21 61.75
C ILE A 379 -167.85 -12.24 62.00
N THR A 380 -168.03 -11.03 62.50
CA THR A 380 -166.87 -10.13 62.68
C THR A 380 -166.11 -10.36 63.99
N GLU A 381 -165.13 -11.27 63.96
CA GLU A 381 -163.89 -11.27 64.77
C GLU A 381 -162.65 -11.34 63.85
#